data_AF-A0A924QHS7-F1
#
_entry.id   AF-A0A924QHS7-F1
#
_cell.length_a   1.000
_cell.length_b   1.000
_cell.length_c   1.000
_cell.angle_alpha   90.00
_cell.angle_beta   90.00
_cell.angle_gamma   90.00
#
_symmetry.space_group_name_H-M   'P 1'
#
loop_
_entity.id
_entity.type
_entity.pdbx_description
1 polymer ?
#
loop_
_entity_poly.entity_id
_entity_poly.type
_entity_poly.pdbx_seq_one_letter_code
_entity_poly.pdbx_strand_id
1 'polypeptide(L)'
;MGNKALLVIDGTPRTLAAGGTHGGVKLVSVNANDAVVEINGKRVALAPGGTPVNLGGAASEGGGTQIVLNAASGGHFVSSGSINGKAVRFMVDTGATFISISQQEADRIGLNYRNGTRGYSQTANGPVQVYRTTLDSVRVGEVQVFNVDAVVMPMPMEMVLLGNSFLSRFQMRRDNDVMRLEKR
;
A
#
# COMPACT_ATOMS: atom_id res chain seq x y z
N MET A 1 10.01 -35.00 -2.58
CA MET A 1 9.22 -33.75 -2.70
C MET A 1 9.39 -33.00 -1.39
N GLY A 2 9.86 -31.75 -1.43
CA GLY A 2 10.36 -31.07 -0.25
C GLY A 2 9.22 -30.60 0.68
N ASN A 3 9.20 -31.07 1.93
CA ASN A 3 8.27 -30.59 2.96
C ASN A 3 8.67 -29.22 3.53
N LYS A 4 9.42 -28.40 2.78
CA LYS A 4 9.98 -27.13 3.23
C LYS A 4 9.74 -26.04 2.20
N ALA A 5 9.45 -24.83 2.66
CA ALA A 5 9.30 -23.64 1.83
C ALA A 5 10.19 -22.51 2.37
N LEU A 6 10.81 -21.76 1.45
CA LEU A 6 11.46 -20.49 1.79
C LEU A 6 10.40 -19.40 1.84
N LEU A 7 10.25 -18.76 3.00
CA LEU A 7 9.31 -17.68 3.24
C LEU A 7 10.10 -16.42 3.61
N VAL A 8 9.65 -15.25 3.18
CA VAL A 8 10.19 -13.98 3.66
C VAL A 8 9.28 -13.50 4.79
N ILE A 9 9.79 -13.51 6.03
CA ILE A 9 9.05 -13.11 7.23
C ILE A 9 9.80 -11.91 7.83
N ASP A 10 9.12 -10.79 8.00
CA ASP A 10 9.70 -9.52 8.47
C ASP A 10 10.95 -9.10 7.67
N GLY A 11 10.90 -9.30 6.36
CA GLY A 11 12.01 -8.98 5.44
C GLY A 11 13.20 -9.95 5.49
N THR A 12 13.15 -10.98 6.33
CA THR A 12 14.22 -11.98 6.45
C THR A 12 13.79 -13.32 5.83
N PRO A 13 14.55 -13.88 4.87
CA PRO A 13 14.29 -15.21 4.34
C PRO A 13 14.45 -16.29 5.43
N ARG A 14 13.44 -17.14 5.57
CA ARG A 14 13.35 -18.22 6.55
C ARG A 14 12.80 -19.46 5.87
N THR A 15 13.50 -20.58 6.01
CA THR A 15 13.00 -21.87 5.54
C THR A 15 12.19 -22.53 6.65
N LEU A 16 10.89 -22.74 6.42
CA LEU A 16 10.03 -23.50 7.32
C LEU A 16 9.72 -24.88 6.76
N ALA A 17 9.59 -25.87 7.64
CA ALA A 17 9.01 -27.17 7.30
C ALA A 17 7.48 -27.14 7.52
N ALA A 18 6.73 -27.98 6.81
CA ALA A 18 5.29 -28.12 7.04
C ALA A 18 5.01 -28.44 8.52
N GLY A 19 4.09 -27.68 9.13
CA GLY A 19 3.80 -27.66 10.56
C GLY A 19 4.63 -26.65 11.37
N GLY A 20 5.73 -26.14 10.83
CA GLY A 20 6.63 -25.18 11.50
C GLY A 20 6.08 -23.76 11.53
N THR A 21 6.48 -23.00 12.56
CA THR A 21 5.97 -21.65 12.84
C THR A 21 7.12 -20.68 13.13
N HIS A 22 7.04 -19.45 12.61
CA HIS A 22 7.96 -18.36 12.94
C HIS A 22 7.29 -17.00 12.71
N GLY A 23 7.47 -16.05 13.63
CA GLY A 23 6.95 -14.67 13.47
C GLY A 23 5.44 -14.60 13.23
N GLY A 24 4.64 -15.49 13.83
CA GLY A 24 3.18 -15.54 13.61
C GLY A 24 2.73 -16.21 12.30
N VAL A 25 3.67 -16.70 11.48
CA VAL A 25 3.41 -17.45 10.24
C VAL A 25 3.65 -18.94 10.49
N LYS A 26 2.63 -19.76 10.27
CA LYS A 26 2.73 -21.22 10.29
C LYS A 26 2.66 -21.76 8.87
N LEU A 27 3.60 -22.62 8.48
CA LEU A 27 3.50 -23.34 7.22
C LEU A 27 2.56 -24.53 7.39
N VAL A 28 1.40 -24.51 6.74
CA VAL A 28 0.37 -25.56 6.85
C VAL A 28 0.71 -26.73 5.93
N SER A 29 0.99 -26.46 4.65
CA SER A 29 1.32 -27.48 3.66
C SER A 29 2.17 -26.92 2.53
N VAL A 30 2.91 -27.79 1.85
CA VAL A 30 3.67 -27.47 0.63
C VAL A 30 3.30 -28.50 -0.42
N ASN A 31 2.77 -28.03 -1.54
CA ASN A 31 2.45 -28.83 -2.72
C ASN A 31 3.39 -28.44 -3.88
N ALA A 32 3.32 -29.16 -5.00
CA ALA A 32 4.17 -28.89 -6.17
C ALA A 32 4.01 -27.47 -6.74
N ASN A 33 2.81 -26.88 -6.61
CA ASN A 33 2.47 -25.60 -7.22
C ASN A 33 2.16 -24.49 -6.20
N ASP A 34 1.96 -24.81 -4.91
CA ASP A 34 1.55 -23.83 -3.89
C ASP A 34 2.07 -24.21 -2.50
N ALA A 35 2.31 -23.21 -1.65
CA ALA A 35 2.48 -23.36 -0.22
C ALA A 35 1.31 -22.70 0.53
N VAL A 36 0.71 -23.40 1.48
CA VAL A 36 -0.35 -22.84 2.32
C VAL A 36 0.27 -22.42 3.64
N VAL A 37 0.13 -21.14 4.00
CA VAL A 37 0.52 -20.60 5.30
C VAL A 37 -0.71 -20.18 6.09
N GLU A 38 -0.62 -20.22 7.41
CA GLU A 38 -1.61 -19.69 8.33
C GLU A 38 -0.99 -18.52 9.07
N ILE A 39 -1.68 -17.37 9.03
CA ILE A 39 -1.24 -16.12 9.64
C ILE A 39 -2.44 -15.58 10.43
N ASN A 40 -2.29 -15.38 11.74
CA ASN A 40 -3.38 -14.96 12.64
C ASN A 40 -4.66 -15.81 12.49
N GLY A 41 -4.51 -17.12 12.31
CA GLY A 41 -5.61 -18.07 12.14
C GLY A 41 -6.26 -18.09 10.75
N LYS A 42 -5.81 -17.26 9.80
CA LYS A 42 -6.29 -17.27 8.41
C LYS A 42 -5.32 -17.98 7.48
N ARG A 43 -5.82 -18.89 6.65
CA ARG A 43 -5.02 -19.62 5.65
C ARG A 43 -4.88 -18.84 4.35
N VAL A 44 -3.68 -18.87 3.78
CA VAL A 44 -3.26 -18.14 2.58
C VAL A 44 -2.45 -19.08 1.69
N ALA A 45 -2.81 -19.19 0.41
CA ALA A 45 -2.02 -19.92 -0.58
C ALA A 45 -1.00 -18.98 -1.24
N LEU A 46 0.24 -19.45 -1.34
CA LEU A 46 1.39 -18.75 -1.93
C LEU A 46 1.88 -19.54 -3.14
N ALA A 47 1.91 -18.91 -4.31
CA ALA A 47 2.53 -19.49 -5.50
C ALA A 47 4.07 -19.32 -5.44
N PRO A 48 4.87 -20.31 -5.89
CA PRO A 48 6.32 -20.18 -6.06
C PRO A 48 6.69 -18.98 -6.92
N GLY A 49 7.57 -18.11 -6.42
CA GLY A 49 7.98 -16.88 -7.13
C GLY A 49 6.96 -15.74 -7.10
N GLY A 50 5.84 -15.91 -6.38
CA GLY A 50 4.89 -14.84 -6.11
C GLY A 50 5.47 -13.75 -5.21
N THR A 51 4.93 -12.53 -5.35
CA THR A 51 5.23 -11.38 -4.49
C THR A 51 4.99 -11.76 -3.02
N PRO A 52 5.83 -11.32 -2.06
CA PRO A 52 5.58 -11.56 -0.64
C PRO A 52 4.18 -11.10 -0.26
N VAL A 53 3.36 -12.03 0.22
CA VAL A 53 2.00 -11.73 0.65
C VAL A 53 2.06 -11.16 2.06
N ASN A 54 2.04 -9.83 2.16
CA ASN A 54 1.80 -9.13 3.42
C ASN A 54 0.32 -9.33 3.80
N LEU A 55 0.05 -10.32 4.65
CA LEU A 55 -1.25 -10.51 5.29
C LEU A 55 -1.10 -10.52 6.82
N GLY A 56 -0.69 -9.37 7.36
CA GLY A 56 -1.14 -8.88 8.67
C GLY A 56 -1.88 -7.55 8.42
N GLY A 57 -2.97 -7.17 9.07
CA GLY A 57 -3.86 -7.90 9.96
C GLY A 57 -5.32 -7.50 9.69
N ALA A 58 -6.25 -8.19 10.34
CA ALA A 58 -7.55 -7.60 10.65
C ALA A 58 -7.28 -6.21 11.23
N ALA A 59 -7.80 -5.15 10.60
CA ALA A 59 -7.77 -3.76 11.04
C ALA A 59 -6.86 -3.51 12.25
N SER A 60 -5.54 -3.62 12.07
CA SER A 60 -4.60 -3.29 13.13
C SER A 60 -4.68 -1.79 13.29
N GLU A 61 -5.09 -1.32 14.48
CA GLU A 61 -4.95 0.09 14.84
C GLU A 61 -3.50 0.49 14.51
N GLY A 62 -3.33 1.47 13.63
CA GLY A 62 -2.11 1.71 12.85
C GLY A 62 -0.84 1.95 13.67
N GLY A 63 -0.21 0.88 14.14
CA GLY A 63 1.02 0.87 14.93
C GLY A 63 2.29 0.55 14.14
N GLY A 64 2.19 0.28 12.83
CA GLY A 64 3.35 0.13 11.97
C GLY A 64 4.12 1.45 11.85
N THR A 65 5.45 1.38 11.86
CA THR A 65 6.34 2.54 11.64
C THR A 65 7.02 2.50 10.27
N GLN A 66 6.95 1.40 9.54
CA GLN A 66 7.64 1.22 8.27
C GLN A 66 6.69 0.72 7.17
N ILE A 67 6.84 1.29 5.97
CA ILE A 67 6.23 0.81 4.72
C ILE A 67 7.37 0.35 3.82
N VAL A 68 7.26 -0.87 3.26
CA VAL A 68 8.19 -1.38 2.25
C VAL A 68 7.42 -1.61 0.96
N LEU A 69 7.85 -0.96 -0.11
CA LEU A 69 7.25 -1.02 -1.43
C LEU A 69 8.25 -1.59 -2.43
N ASN A 70 7.81 -2.52 -3.25
CA ASN A 70 8.59 -3.02 -4.38
C ASN A 70 8.13 -2.30 -5.65
N ALA A 71 9.07 -2.05 -6.56
CA ALA A 71 8.74 -1.54 -7.88
C ALA A 71 7.89 -2.58 -8.64
N ALA A 72 6.82 -2.10 -9.29
CA ALA A 72 6.05 -2.88 -10.24
C ALA A 72 6.74 -2.88 -11.62
N SER A 73 6.19 -3.67 -12.54
CA SER A 73 6.54 -3.59 -13.96
C SER A 73 6.42 -2.13 -14.44
N GLY A 74 7.52 -1.55 -14.92
CA GLY A 74 7.60 -0.13 -15.30
C GLY A 74 8.35 0.76 -14.30
N GLY A 75 8.83 0.22 -13.16
CA GLY A 75 9.71 0.93 -12.23
C GLY A 75 8.99 1.85 -11.23
N HIS A 76 7.66 1.88 -11.26
CA HIS A 76 6.83 2.63 -10.31
C HIS A 76 6.61 1.84 -9.02
N PHE A 77 6.65 2.51 -7.88
CA PHE A 77 6.29 1.90 -6.59
C PHE A 77 4.80 1.98 -6.39
N VAL A 78 4.17 0.83 -6.21
CA VAL A 78 2.72 0.72 -6.01
C VAL A 78 2.40 -0.01 -4.72
N SER A 79 1.25 0.31 -4.13
CA SER A 79 0.79 -0.35 -2.92
C SER A 79 -0.72 -0.46 -2.88
N SER A 80 -1.22 -1.51 -2.23
CA SER A 80 -2.62 -1.52 -1.79
C SER A 80 -2.71 -0.78 -0.45
N GLY A 81 -3.84 -0.13 -0.21
CA GLY A 81 -4.08 0.54 1.06
C GLY A 81 -5.53 0.96 1.20
N SER A 82 -5.78 1.92 2.07
CA SER A 82 -7.12 2.47 2.23
C SER A 82 -7.13 3.98 2.48
N ILE A 83 -8.21 4.61 2.05
CA ILE A 83 -8.57 5.99 2.39
C ILE A 83 -9.88 5.91 3.14
N ASN A 84 -9.94 6.47 4.36
CA ASN A 84 -11.12 6.44 5.22
C ASN A 84 -11.73 5.03 5.37
N GLY A 85 -10.86 4.01 5.48
CA GLY A 85 -11.25 2.60 5.61
C GLY A 85 -11.72 1.93 4.30
N LYS A 86 -11.74 2.63 3.16
CA LYS A 86 -12.09 2.08 1.86
C LYS A 86 -10.85 1.70 1.07
N ALA A 87 -10.81 0.48 0.56
CA ALA A 87 -9.66 -0.06 -0.16
C ALA A 87 -9.39 0.73 -1.44
N VAL A 88 -8.13 1.09 -1.71
CA VAL A 88 -7.65 1.78 -2.92
C VAL A 88 -6.27 1.23 -3.33
N ARG A 89 -5.82 1.57 -4.54
CA ARG A 89 -4.44 1.34 -4.99
C ARG A 89 -3.69 2.65 -5.12
N PHE A 90 -2.49 2.70 -4.58
CA PHE A 90 -1.59 3.84 -4.60
C PHE A 90 -0.42 3.62 -5.55
N MET A 91 0.02 4.70 -6.19
CA MET A 91 1.33 4.83 -6.82
C MET A 91 2.09 5.96 -6.14
N VAL A 92 3.36 5.75 -5.79
CA VAL A 92 4.20 6.81 -5.21
C VAL A 92 4.50 7.86 -6.27
N ASP A 93 4.19 9.12 -5.97
CA ASP A 93 4.52 10.27 -6.81
C ASP A 93 5.20 11.35 -5.97
N THR A 94 6.54 11.36 -6.01
CA THR A 94 7.35 12.34 -5.29
C THR A 94 7.25 13.75 -5.88
N GLY A 95 6.71 13.89 -7.10
CA GLY A 95 6.48 15.19 -7.75
C GLY A 95 5.16 15.84 -7.34
N ALA A 96 4.20 15.06 -6.82
CA ALA A 96 2.91 15.59 -6.39
C ALA A 96 2.98 16.25 -4.99
N THR A 97 2.40 17.44 -4.85
CA THR A 97 2.29 18.12 -3.55
C THR A 97 1.28 17.43 -2.62
N PHE A 98 0.11 17.09 -3.15
CA PHE A 98 -0.98 16.46 -2.40
C PHE A 98 -1.20 15.02 -2.85
N ILE A 99 -1.95 14.24 -2.08
CA ILE A 99 -2.53 12.99 -2.63
C ILE A 99 -3.49 13.39 -3.76
N SER A 100 -3.37 12.75 -4.93
CA SER A 100 -4.25 13.03 -6.08
C SER A 100 -5.18 11.85 -6.34
N ILE A 101 -6.48 12.12 -6.36
CA ILE A 101 -7.55 11.12 -6.51
C ILE A 101 -8.39 11.49 -7.73
N SER A 102 -8.73 10.52 -8.58
CA SER A 102 -9.69 10.77 -9.66
C SER A 102 -11.09 10.98 -9.08
N GLN A 103 -11.92 11.74 -9.79
CA GLN A 103 -13.31 11.92 -9.40
C GLN A 103 -14.05 10.58 -9.31
N GLN A 104 -13.80 9.68 -10.26
CA GLN A 104 -14.37 8.34 -10.28
C GLN A 104 -14.01 7.55 -9.03
N GLU A 105 -12.74 7.58 -8.61
CA GLU A 105 -12.30 6.86 -7.42
C GLU A 105 -12.87 7.49 -6.15
N ALA A 106 -12.89 8.82 -6.07
CA ALA A 106 -13.49 9.57 -4.96
C ALA A 106 -14.98 9.25 -4.79
N ASP A 107 -15.74 9.21 -5.89
CA ASP A 107 -17.14 8.81 -5.90
C ASP A 107 -17.30 7.34 -5.47
N ARG A 108 -16.44 6.42 -5.96
CA ARG A 108 -16.45 4.99 -5.61
C ARG A 108 -16.25 4.75 -4.12
N ILE A 109 -15.36 5.50 -3.47
CA ILE A 109 -15.10 5.38 -2.03
C ILE A 109 -15.99 6.27 -1.16
N GLY A 110 -16.89 7.05 -1.77
CA GLY A 110 -17.85 7.90 -1.05
C GLY A 110 -17.21 9.13 -0.38
N LEU A 111 -16.13 9.68 -0.95
CA LEU A 111 -15.55 10.92 -0.45
C LEU A 111 -16.46 12.10 -0.76
N ASN A 112 -16.79 12.90 0.26
CA ASN A 112 -17.55 14.14 0.08
C ASN A 112 -16.64 15.31 -0.32
N TYR A 113 -15.95 15.18 -1.46
CA TYR A 113 -14.97 16.18 -1.92
C TYR A 113 -15.61 17.45 -2.51
N ARG A 114 -16.90 17.40 -2.86
CA ARG A 114 -17.61 18.53 -3.48
C ARG A 114 -17.82 19.71 -2.53
N ASN A 115 -17.78 19.44 -1.22
CA ASN A 115 -17.78 20.46 -0.17
C ASN A 115 -16.38 21.05 0.07
N GLY A 116 -15.35 20.52 -0.60
CA GLY A 116 -13.98 21.03 -0.52
C GLY A 116 -13.76 22.31 -1.33
N THR A 117 -12.57 22.89 -1.17
CA THR A 117 -12.20 24.16 -1.81
C THR A 117 -11.82 23.93 -3.27
N ARG A 118 -12.47 24.63 -4.20
CA ARG A 118 -12.07 24.62 -5.61
C ARG A 118 -10.73 25.32 -5.80
N GLY A 119 -9.90 24.78 -6.68
CA GLY A 119 -8.62 25.38 -7.04
C GLY A 119 -8.08 24.81 -8.35
N TYR A 120 -6.80 25.05 -8.61
CA TYR A 120 -6.10 24.49 -9.76
C TYR A 120 -4.86 23.71 -9.30
N SER A 121 -4.56 22.63 -9.99
CA SER A 121 -3.34 21.84 -9.82
C SER A 121 -2.56 21.83 -11.13
N GLN A 122 -1.25 21.99 -11.06
CA GLN A 122 -0.36 21.88 -12.21
C GLN A 122 -0.07 20.42 -12.49
N THR A 123 -0.38 19.97 -13.70
CA THR A 123 -0.08 18.61 -14.17
C THR A 123 0.84 18.66 -15.39
N ALA A 124 1.33 17.50 -15.83
CA ALA A 124 2.12 17.41 -17.07
C ALA A 124 1.37 17.92 -18.31
N ASN A 125 0.04 17.83 -18.31
CA ASN A 125 -0.82 18.28 -19.42
C ASN A 125 -1.36 19.72 -19.21
N GLY A 126 -0.81 20.46 -18.23
CA GLY A 126 -1.23 21.81 -17.90
C GLY A 126 -2.12 21.90 -16.64
N PRO A 127 -2.66 23.09 -16.35
CA PRO A 127 -3.51 23.33 -15.18
C PRO A 127 -4.84 22.58 -15.29
N VAL A 128 -5.23 21.93 -14.20
CA VAL A 128 -6.52 21.23 -14.08
C VAL A 128 -7.28 21.77 -12.87
N GLN A 129 -8.59 22.01 -13.02
CA GLN A 129 -9.44 22.38 -11.90
C GLN A 129 -9.59 21.19 -10.94
N VAL A 130 -9.40 21.41 -9.65
CA VAL A 130 -9.48 20.38 -8.62
C VAL A 130 -10.35 20.82 -7.45
N TYR A 131 -10.76 19.85 -6.62
CA TYR A 131 -11.32 20.09 -5.29
C TYR A 131 -10.29 19.66 -4.24
N ARG A 132 -9.84 20.60 -3.41
CA ARG A 132 -8.98 20.29 -2.26
C ARG A 132 -9.85 19.81 -1.11
N THR A 133 -9.45 18.71 -0.51
CA THR A 133 -10.11 18.09 0.65
C THR A 133 -9.07 17.55 1.62
N THR A 134 -9.48 17.24 2.84
CA THR A 134 -8.65 16.51 3.80
C THR A 134 -9.22 15.10 3.95
N LEU A 135 -8.33 14.10 3.97
CA LEU A 135 -8.66 12.71 4.21
C LEU A 135 -8.50 12.43 5.70
N ASP A 136 -9.52 11.83 6.32
CA ASP A 136 -9.50 11.51 7.76
C ASP A 136 -8.37 10.54 8.07
N SER A 137 -8.22 9.51 7.23
CA SER A 137 -7.11 8.57 7.35
C SER A 137 -6.67 7.99 6.02
N VAL A 138 -5.36 7.79 5.90
CA VAL A 138 -4.69 7.11 4.79
C VAL A 138 -3.85 5.99 5.38
N ARG A 139 -4.12 4.74 4.99
CA ARG A 139 -3.34 3.58 5.39
C ARG A 139 -2.62 2.98 4.20
N VAL A 140 -1.33 2.72 4.36
CA VAL A 140 -0.49 2.02 3.39
C VAL A 140 0.33 0.97 4.15
N GLY A 141 0.17 -0.31 3.79
CA GLY A 141 0.68 -1.41 4.61
C GLY A 141 0.11 -1.35 6.04
N GLU A 142 0.99 -1.39 7.04
CA GLU A 142 0.63 -1.29 8.46
C GLU A 142 0.60 0.13 9.02
N VAL A 143 0.96 1.13 8.21
CA VAL A 143 1.06 2.52 8.67
C VAL A 143 -0.19 3.29 8.32
N GLN A 144 -0.76 3.94 9.33
CA GLN A 144 -1.87 4.87 9.16
C GLN A 144 -1.40 6.31 9.47
N VAL A 145 -1.80 7.22 8.60
CA VAL A 145 -1.60 8.67 8.75
C VAL A 145 -2.97 9.34 8.72
N PHE A 146 -3.19 10.27 9.64
CA PHE A 146 -4.45 11.01 9.77
C PHE A 146 -4.31 12.43 9.22
N ASN A 147 -5.44 13.03 8.86
CA ASN A 147 -5.54 14.42 8.42
C ASN A 147 -4.56 14.73 7.27
N VAL A 148 -4.73 14.03 6.15
CA VAL A 148 -3.85 14.12 4.99
C VAL A 148 -4.53 14.93 3.89
N ASP A 149 -3.87 15.98 3.42
CA ASP A 149 -4.40 16.80 2.34
C ASP A 149 -4.41 16.05 1.01
N ALA A 150 -5.51 16.19 0.27
CA ALA A 150 -5.71 15.59 -1.02
C ALA A 150 -6.38 16.55 -2.00
N VAL A 151 -6.26 16.25 -3.29
CA VAL A 151 -6.98 16.89 -4.37
C VAL A 151 -7.76 15.85 -5.16
N VAL A 152 -9.01 16.18 -5.50
CA VAL A 152 -9.84 15.40 -6.41
C VAL A 152 -9.90 16.08 -7.76
N MET A 153 -9.59 15.32 -8.82
CA MET A 153 -9.43 15.83 -10.18
C MET A 153 -10.46 15.20 -11.13
N PRO A 154 -11.05 15.96 -12.08
CA PRO A 154 -12.03 15.45 -13.04
C PRO A 154 -11.36 14.76 -14.25
N MET A 155 -10.32 13.97 -14.00
CA MET A 155 -9.58 13.25 -15.04
C MET A 155 -9.40 11.78 -14.64
N PRO A 156 -9.42 10.85 -15.61
CA PRO A 156 -9.22 9.44 -15.34
C PRO A 156 -7.80 9.18 -14.83
N MET A 157 -7.68 8.33 -13.82
CA MET A 157 -6.41 7.91 -13.22
C MET A 157 -6.53 6.43 -12.90
N GLU A 158 -5.49 5.65 -13.20
CA GLU A 158 -5.47 4.21 -12.91
C GLU A 158 -5.36 3.93 -11.41
N MET A 159 -4.63 4.78 -10.69
CA MET A 159 -4.32 4.65 -9.27
C MET A 159 -4.33 6.03 -8.60
N VAL A 160 -4.52 6.03 -7.28
CA VAL A 160 -4.33 7.23 -6.46
C VAL A 160 -2.84 7.57 -6.40
N LEU A 161 -2.47 8.82 -6.63
CA LEU A 161 -1.07 9.25 -6.51
C LEU A 161 -0.79 9.65 -5.07
N LEU A 162 0.20 9.00 -4.45
CA LEU A 162 0.62 9.23 -3.09
C LEU A 162 1.68 10.33 -3.06
N GLY A 163 1.24 11.59 -2.89
CA GLY A 163 2.10 12.78 -2.91
C GLY A 163 2.68 13.19 -1.56
N ASN A 164 3.38 14.33 -1.55
CA ASN A 164 4.19 14.81 -0.43
C ASN A 164 3.42 15.15 0.85
N SER A 165 2.13 15.50 0.75
CA SER A 165 1.21 15.59 1.91
C SER A 165 1.20 14.35 2.81
N PHE A 166 1.47 13.17 2.23
CA PHE A 166 1.69 11.91 2.95
C PHE A 166 3.19 11.61 3.09
N LEU A 167 3.95 11.65 1.99
CA LEU A 167 5.34 11.16 1.97
C LEU A 167 6.27 11.94 2.91
N SER A 168 6.01 13.24 3.14
CA SER A 168 6.82 14.07 4.05
C SER A 168 6.77 13.63 5.51
N ARG A 169 5.77 12.82 5.90
CA ARG A 169 5.67 12.20 7.24
C ARG A 169 6.69 11.08 7.45
N PHE A 170 7.46 10.73 6.41
CA PHE A 170 8.39 9.62 6.41
C PHE A 170 9.80 10.08 6.04
N GLN A 171 10.80 9.36 6.55
CA GLN A 171 12.11 9.27 5.94
C GLN A 171 12.03 8.23 4.82
N MET A 172 12.39 8.65 3.61
CA MET A 172 12.35 7.80 2.42
C MET A 172 13.76 7.32 2.07
N ARG A 173 13.91 6.02 1.86
CA ARG A 173 15.11 5.40 1.26
C ARG A 173 14.71 4.56 0.07
N ARG A 174 15.48 4.62 -1.01
CA ARG A 174 15.29 3.78 -2.20
C ARG A 174 16.58 3.01 -2.46
N ASP A 175 16.47 1.69 -2.46
CA ASP A 175 17.53 0.75 -2.76
C ASP A 175 17.09 -0.06 -4.00
N ASN A 176 17.55 0.36 -5.18
CA ASN A 176 17.13 -0.21 -6.47
C ASN A 176 15.60 -0.23 -6.65
N ASP A 177 15.02 -1.42 -6.63
CA ASP A 177 13.59 -1.72 -6.81
C ASP A 177 12.81 -1.77 -5.48
N VAL A 178 13.44 -1.39 -4.37
CA VAL A 178 12.81 -1.33 -3.06
C VAL A 178 12.78 0.10 -2.55
N MET A 179 11.61 0.55 -2.10
CA MET A 179 11.43 1.80 -1.38
C MET A 179 11.01 1.51 0.06
N ARG A 180 11.69 2.13 1.02
CA ARG A 180 11.36 2.10 2.44
C ARG A 180 10.92 3.48 2.89
N LEU A 181 9.76 3.54 3.54
CA LEU A 181 9.25 4.74 4.20
C LEU A 181 9.19 4.47 5.69
N GLU A 182 10.02 5.17 6.47
CA GLU A 182 10.06 5.08 7.93
C GLU A 182 9.41 6.32 8.52
N LYS A 183 8.37 6.15 9.34
CA LYS A 183 7.63 7.25 9.94
C LYS A 183 8.56 8.07 10.84
N ARG A 184 8.52 9.40 10.70
CA ARG A 184 9.29 10.35 11.52
C ARG A 184 8.68 10.54 12.90
#